data_AF-A0A9N8VRB8-F1
#
_entry.id   AF-A0A9N8VRB8-F1
#
_cell.length_a   1.000
_cell.length_b   1.000
_cell.length_c   1.000
_cell.angle_alpha   90.00
_cell.angle_beta   90.00
_cell.angle_gamma   90.00
#
_symmetry.space_group_name_H-M   'P 1'
#
loop_
_entity.id
_entity.type
_entity.pdbx_description
1 polymer ?
#
loop_
_entity_poly.entity_id
_entity_poly.type
_entity_poly.pdbx_seq_one_letter_code
_entity_poly.pdbx_strand_id
1 'polypeptide(L)'
;MFRVGRINRFNPIALRKVTCRNVATSVPVISDIEKKWKSLSVDEQSSISKQLEELQKQDWNKISVEEKKAAYYISFGAHGPREPLTKPGHVSKMIAAVSGIVAVSYGIFYMTRKAVPEKPVSLTKEWQEATNEKLLQQNINPISGISSEGYKGKGYVTEK
;
A
#
# COMPACT_ATOMS: atom_id res chain seq x y z
N MET A 1 -9.82 -44.07 -63.85
CA MET A 1 -10.85 -43.01 -63.87
C MET A 1 -10.38 -41.88 -62.94
N PHE A 2 -9.82 -40.80 -63.48
CA PHE A 2 -9.37 -39.64 -62.68
C PHE A 2 -10.35 -38.48 -62.91
N ARG A 3 -11.07 -38.07 -61.86
CA ARG A 3 -11.98 -36.92 -61.89
C ARG A 3 -11.25 -35.70 -61.36
N VAL A 4 -10.80 -34.84 -62.27
CA VAL A 4 -10.20 -33.54 -61.94
C VAL A 4 -11.29 -32.60 -61.44
N GLY A 5 -11.30 -32.30 -60.15
CA GLY A 5 -12.15 -31.27 -59.55
C GLY A 5 -11.56 -29.89 -59.79
N ARG A 6 -12.26 -29.05 -60.56
CA ARG A 6 -11.97 -27.61 -60.68
C ARG A 6 -12.44 -26.90 -59.40
N ILE A 7 -11.50 -26.32 -58.65
CA ILE A 7 -11.80 -25.45 -57.50
C ILE A 7 -11.51 -24.01 -57.93
N ASN A 8 -12.54 -23.28 -58.36
CA ASN A 8 -12.45 -21.83 -58.57
C ASN A 8 -12.43 -21.14 -57.20
N ARG A 9 -11.25 -20.74 -56.73
CA ARG A 9 -11.10 -19.83 -55.59
C ARG A 9 -10.86 -18.41 -56.09
N PHE A 10 -11.92 -17.72 -56.50
CA PHE A 10 -11.89 -16.26 -56.60
C PHE A 10 -12.11 -15.69 -55.20
N ASN A 11 -11.03 -15.24 -54.58
CA ASN A 11 -11.09 -14.51 -53.31
C ASN A 11 -10.92 -13.02 -53.65
N PRO A 12 -11.97 -12.18 -53.60
CA PRO A 12 -11.77 -10.77 -53.79
C PRO A 12 -11.03 -10.24 -52.55
N ILE A 13 -9.80 -9.78 -52.76
CA ILE A 13 -9.04 -9.04 -51.76
C ILE A 13 -9.82 -7.76 -51.51
N ALA A 14 -10.63 -7.76 -50.44
CA ALA A 14 -11.29 -6.56 -49.95
C ALA A 14 -10.20 -5.62 -49.46
N LEU A 15 -9.89 -4.58 -50.24
CA LEU A 15 -9.06 -3.46 -49.82
C LEU A 15 -9.75 -2.79 -48.62
N ARG A 16 -9.32 -3.15 -47.41
CA ARG A 16 -9.67 -2.45 -46.17
C ARG A 16 -9.08 -1.05 -46.31
N LYS A 17 -9.92 -0.05 -46.60
CA LYS A 17 -9.55 1.36 -46.45
C LYS A 17 -9.14 1.57 -44.99
N VAL A 18 -7.83 1.65 -44.74
CA VAL A 18 -7.29 2.12 -43.47
C VAL A 18 -7.54 3.62 -43.44
N THR A 19 -8.63 4.04 -42.83
CA THR A 19 -8.87 5.45 -42.56
C THR A 19 -7.99 5.86 -41.39
N CYS A 20 -6.89 6.55 -41.68
CA CYS A 20 -6.14 7.28 -40.67
C CYS A 20 -7.05 8.42 -40.17
N ARG A 21 -7.61 8.28 -38.97
CA ARG A 21 -8.25 9.41 -38.29
C ARG A 21 -7.13 10.37 -37.88
N ASN A 22 -6.94 11.45 -38.63
CA ASN A 22 -6.30 12.64 -38.09
C ASN A 22 -7.23 13.12 -36.97
N VAL A 23 -6.87 12.84 -35.72
CA VAL A 23 -7.54 13.41 -34.56
C VAL A 23 -7.15 14.87 -34.53
N ALA A 24 -7.86 15.70 -35.32
CA ALA A 24 -7.91 17.12 -35.06
C ALA A 24 -8.46 17.26 -33.63
N THR A 25 -7.62 17.72 -32.72
CA THR A 25 -7.95 17.90 -31.31
C THR A 25 -9.09 18.88 -31.19
N SER A 26 -10.30 18.37 -31.01
CA SER A 26 -11.34 19.18 -30.43
C SER A 26 -10.95 19.44 -28.97
N VAL A 27 -11.07 20.70 -28.55
CA VAL A 27 -10.94 21.20 -27.17
C VAL A 27 -11.33 20.17 -26.08
N PRO A 28 -12.44 19.40 -26.17
CA PRO A 28 -12.81 18.40 -25.16
C PRO A 28 -11.81 17.26 -24.88
N VAL A 29 -10.85 16.99 -25.78
CA VAL A 29 -9.81 15.97 -25.51
C VAL A 29 -8.76 16.49 -24.52
N ILE A 30 -8.50 17.79 -24.52
CA ILE A 30 -7.40 18.43 -23.78
C ILE A 30 -7.83 18.87 -22.37
N SER A 31 -9.11 19.24 -22.19
CA SER A 31 -9.63 19.83 -20.94
C SER A 31 -9.53 18.93 -19.69
N ASP A 32 -9.42 17.61 -19.85
CA ASP A 32 -9.37 16.62 -18.75
C ASP A 32 -8.19 15.63 -18.90
N ILE A 33 -7.08 16.06 -19.51
CA ILE A 33 -5.96 15.16 -19.79
C ILE A 33 -5.45 14.47 -18.51
N GLU A 34 -5.46 15.15 -17.36
CA GLU A 34 -4.93 14.64 -16.09
C GLU A 34 -5.61 13.35 -15.61
N LYS A 35 -6.92 13.23 -15.86
CA LYS A 35 -7.72 12.06 -15.47
C LYS A 35 -7.57 10.93 -16.49
N LYS A 36 -7.45 11.28 -17.77
CA LYS A 36 -7.48 10.33 -18.89
C LYS A 36 -6.10 9.80 -19.25
N TRP A 37 -5.03 10.53 -18.97
CA TRP A 37 -3.67 10.23 -19.43
C TRP A 37 -3.25 8.77 -19.18
N LYS A 38 -3.51 8.25 -17.98
CA LYS A 38 -3.17 6.86 -17.61
C LYS A 38 -4.00 5.79 -18.33
N SER A 39 -5.18 6.16 -18.82
CA SER A 39 -6.09 5.26 -19.56
C SER A 39 -5.89 5.30 -21.07
N LEU A 40 -5.19 6.33 -21.59
CA LEU A 40 -4.92 6.46 -23.02
C LEU A 40 -3.88 5.44 -23.48
N SER A 41 -4.03 5.00 -24.73
CA SER A 41 -3.02 4.16 -25.38
C SER A 41 -1.72 4.94 -25.61
N VAL A 42 -0.60 4.24 -25.73
CA VAL A 42 0.73 4.86 -25.97
C VAL A 42 0.73 5.67 -27.28
N ASP A 43 0.02 5.17 -28.30
CA ASP A 43 -0.12 5.85 -29.58
C ASP A 43 -0.86 7.19 -29.43
N GLU A 44 -1.95 7.22 -28.66
CA GLU A 44 -2.70 8.44 -28.35
C GLU A 44 -1.89 9.43 -27.49
N GLN A 45 -1.15 8.93 -26.49
CA GLN A 45 -0.26 9.78 -25.70
C GLN A 45 0.79 10.45 -26.59
N SER A 46 1.36 9.71 -27.55
CA SER A 46 2.37 10.23 -28.48
C SER A 46 1.81 11.20 -29.52
N SER A 47 0.55 11.01 -29.95
CA SER A 47 -0.08 11.92 -30.90
C SER A 47 -0.43 13.25 -30.24
N ILE A 48 -0.97 13.20 -29.02
CA ILE A 48 -1.27 14.39 -28.21
C ILE A 48 0.00 15.16 -27.85
N SER A 49 1.09 14.47 -27.48
CA SER A 49 2.35 15.13 -27.16
C SER A 49 2.93 15.87 -28.38
N LYS A 50 2.98 15.22 -29.55
CA LYS A 50 3.44 15.83 -30.81
C LYS A 50 2.60 17.04 -31.20
N GLN A 51 1.29 16.98 -30.98
CA GLN A 51 0.39 18.10 -31.29
C GLN A 51 0.65 19.29 -30.35
N LEU A 52 0.82 19.05 -29.05
CA LEU A 52 1.15 20.11 -28.10
C LEU A 52 2.53 20.71 -28.36
N GLU A 53 3.51 19.91 -28.77
CA GLU A 53 4.82 20.38 -29.20
C GLU A 53 4.70 21.32 -30.41
N GLU A 54 3.83 21.03 -31.38
CA GLU A 54 3.60 21.90 -32.52
C GLU A 54 2.92 23.23 -32.12
N LEU A 55 1.96 23.18 -31.19
CA LEU A 55 1.34 24.39 -30.64
C LEU A 55 2.32 25.24 -29.85
N GLN A 56 3.24 24.63 -29.10
CA GLN A 56 4.27 25.33 -28.32
C GLN A 56 5.29 26.10 -29.17
N LYS A 57 5.45 25.75 -30.46
CA LYS A 57 6.27 26.50 -31.41
C LYS A 57 5.64 27.83 -31.83
N GLN A 58 4.33 27.98 -31.66
CA GLN A 58 3.60 29.20 -31.98
C GLN A 58 3.69 30.23 -30.85
N ASP A 59 3.08 31.41 -31.06
CA ASP A 59 3.00 32.46 -30.04
C ASP A 59 2.19 31.98 -28.82
N TRP A 60 2.82 32.02 -27.64
CA TRP A 60 2.25 31.52 -26.39
C TRP A 60 1.04 32.33 -25.92
N ASN A 61 0.83 33.53 -26.43
CA ASN A 61 -0.38 34.32 -26.13
C ASN A 61 -1.64 33.76 -26.82
N LYS A 62 -1.45 32.95 -27.88
CA LYS A 62 -2.55 32.35 -28.65
C LYS A 62 -2.95 30.95 -28.17
N ILE A 63 -2.11 30.32 -27.34
CA ILE A 63 -2.38 29.01 -26.75
C ILE A 63 -3.37 29.17 -25.58
N SER A 64 -4.42 28.34 -25.56
CA SER A 64 -5.43 28.36 -24.50
C SER A 64 -4.84 27.96 -23.14
N VAL A 65 -5.49 28.39 -22.05
CA VAL A 65 -5.05 28.04 -20.69
C VAL A 65 -5.15 26.53 -20.43
N GLU A 66 -6.12 25.85 -21.03
CA GLU A 66 -6.29 24.40 -20.91
C GLU A 66 -5.16 23.63 -21.59
N GLU A 67 -4.75 24.03 -22.80
CA GLU A 67 -3.60 23.46 -23.51
C GLU A 67 -2.30 23.65 -22.74
N LYS A 68 -2.12 24.82 -22.10
CA LYS A 68 -0.97 25.07 -21.23
C LYS A 68 -0.95 24.14 -20.02
N LYS A 69 -2.10 23.94 -19.36
CA LYS A 69 -2.24 23.00 -18.24
C LYS A 69 -1.95 21.57 -18.70
N ALA A 70 -2.45 21.17 -19.87
CA ALA A 70 -2.21 19.85 -20.42
C ALA A 70 -0.73 19.62 -20.75
N ALA A 71 -0.08 20.59 -21.40
CA ALA A 71 1.36 20.58 -21.64
C ALA A 71 2.18 20.45 -20.35
N TYR A 72 1.80 21.20 -19.32
CA TYR A 72 2.41 21.11 -17.99
C TYR A 72 2.25 19.71 -17.37
N TYR A 73 1.05 19.14 -17.43
CA TYR A 73 0.80 17.80 -16.90
C TYR A 73 1.57 16.71 -17.68
N ILE A 74 1.66 16.80 -19.00
CA ILE A 74 2.41 15.82 -19.81
C ILE A 74 3.91 15.89 -19.52
N SER A 75 4.46 17.09 -19.29
CA SER A 75 5.88 17.26 -19.00
C SER A 75 6.24 16.93 -17.54
N PHE A 76 5.41 17.33 -16.57
CA PHE A 76 5.73 17.29 -15.14
C PHE A 76 4.70 16.59 -14.23
N GLY A 77 3.62 16.05 -14.80
CA GLY A 77 2.57 15.37 -14.04
C GLY A 77 3.04 14.07 -13.36
N ALA A 78 2.20 13.60 -12.43
CA ALA A 78 2.40 12.37 -11.66
C ALA A 78 2.10 11.11 -12.49
N HIS A 79 2.87 10.91 -13.56
CA HIS A 79 2.80 9.78 -14.48
C HIS A 79 4.20 9.21 -14.77
N GLY A 80 4.25 8.03 -15.39
CA GLY A 80 5.50 7.38 -15.78
C GLY A 80 6.45 7.18 -14.59
N PRO A 81 7.73 7.61 -14.69
CA PRO A 81 8.69 7.54 -13.59
C PRO A 81 8.34 8.41 -12.37
N ARG A 82 7.41 9.36 -12.50
CA ARG A 82 7.03 10.32 -11.44
C ARG A 82 5.72 9.94 -10.75
N GLU A 83 5.24 8.72 -10.93
CA GLU A 83 4.09 8.25 -10.18
C GLU A 83 4.40 8.14 -8.68
N PRO A 84 3.51 8.61 -7.80
CA PRO A 84 3.69 8.46 -6.37
C PRO A 84 3.68 6.97 -6.01
N LEU A 85 4.66 6.55 -5.20
CA LEU A 85 4.75 5.18 -4.69
C LEU A 85 3.52 4.82 -3.86
N THR A 86 2.96 5.80 -3.15
CA THR A 86 1.78 5.65 -2.30
C THR A 86 0.52 6.08 -3.05
N LYS A 87 -0.29 5.09 -3.46
CA LYS A 87 -1.62 5.31 -4.04
C LYS A 87 -2.65 5.68 -2.94
N PRO A 88 -3.78 6.33 -3.30
CA PRO A 88 -4.87 6.54 -2.34
C PRO A 88 -5.32 5.21 -1.72
N GLY A 89 -5.50 5.18 -0.40
CA GLY A 89 -5.83 3.97 0.35
C GLY A 89 -4.65 3.04 0.66
N HIS A 90 -3.41 3.43 0.35
CA HIS A 90 -2.23 2.63 0.71
C HIS A 90 -2.05 2.54 2.23
N VAL A 91 -2.23 3.65 2.95
CA VAL A 91 -2.06 3.72 4.40
C VAL A 91 -3.04 2.81 5.13
N SER A 92 -4.32 2.81 4.74
CA SER A 92 -5.32 1.94 5.36
C SER A 92 -5.03 0.46 5.15
N LYS A 93 -4.59 0.07 3.94
CA LYS A 93 -4.12 -1.29 3.65
C LYS A 93 -2.91 -1.68 4.50
N MET A 94 -1.95 -0.78 4.66
CA MET A 94 -0.78 -1.00 5.51
C MET A 94 -1.16 -1.22 6.97
N ILE A 95 -2.00 -0.34 7.52
CA ILE A 95 -2.46 -0.45 8.91
C ILE A 95 -3.20 -1.77 9.13
N ALA A 96 -4.11 -2.13 8.22
CA ALA A 96 -4.85 -3.39 8.31
C ALA A 96 -3.95 -4.62 8.22
N ALA A 97 -2.94 -4.59 7.34
CA ALA A 97 -1.99 -5.69 7.20
C ALA A 97 -1.12 -5.85 8.46
N VAL A 98 -0.56 -4.75 8.98
CA VAL A 98 0.29 -4.77 10.17
C VAL A 98 -0.51 -5.19 11.40
N SER A 99 -1.70 -4.63 11.61
CA SER A 99 -2.56 -5.00 12.74
C SER A 99 -2.99 -6.47 12.66
N GLY A 100 -3.29 -6.97 11.45
CA GLY A 100 -3.61 -8.37 11.21
C GLY A 100 -2.46 -9.30 11.62
N ILE A 101 -1.22 -9.00 11.23
CA ILE A 101 -0.04 -9.80 11.59
C ILE A 101 0.19 -9.78 13.11
N VAL A 102 0.09 -8.61 13.75
CA VAL A 102 0.22 -8.49 15.21
C VAL A 102 -0.85 -9.30 15.93
N ALA A 103 -2.09 -9.27 15.46
CA ALA A 103 -3.19 -10.06 16.03
C ALA A 103 -2.96 -11.57 15.89
N VAL A 104 -2.47 -12.02 14.74
CA VAL A 104 -2.11 -13.44 14.53
C VAL A 104 -0.97 -13.86 15.46
N SER A 105 0.08 -13.04 15.57
CA SER A 105 1.20 -13.29 16.49
C SER A 105 0.72 -13.41 17.94
N TYR A 106 -0.16 -12.51 18.37
CA TYR A 106 -0.76 -12.55 19.71
C TYR A 106 -1.62 -13.81 19.90
N GLY A 107 -2.39 -14.21 18.88
CA GLY A 107 -3.17 -15.44 18.89
C GLY A 107 -2.30 -16.69 19.10
N ILE A 108 -1.21 -16.81 18.35
CA ILE A 108 -0.25 -17.93 18.49
C ILE A 108 0.39 -17.93 19.87
N PHE A 109 0.82 -16.76 20.37
CA PHE A 109 1.40 -16.63 21.70
C PHE A 109 0.41 -17.06 22.78
N TYR A 110 -0.84 -16.60 22.69
CA TYR A 110 -1.90 -16.95 23.65
C TYR A 110 -2.22 -18.45 23.65
N MET A 111 -2.32 -19.06 22.47
CA MET A 111 -2.53 -20.51 22.34
C MET A 111 -1.38 -21.31 22.94
N THR A 112 -0.13 -20.92 22.65
CA THR A 112 1.06 -21.56 23.21
C THR A 112 1.09 -21.40 24.72
N ARG A 113 0.79 -20.20 25.24
CA ARG A 113 0.78 -19.92 26.68
C ARG A 113 -0.25 -20.74 27.43
N LYS A 114 -1.41 -21.01 26.82
CA LYS A 114 -2.45 -21.88 27.38
C LYS A 114 -2.08 -23.36 27.39
N ALA A 115 -1.23 -23.80 26.46
CA ALA A 115 -0.79 -25.19 26.38
C ALA A 115 0.32 -25.54 27.41
N VAL A 116 0.93 -24.54 28.05
CA VAL A 116 1.93 -24.77 29.10
C VAL A 116 1.24 -25.25 30.39
N PRO A 117 1.70 -26.35 31.01
CA PRO A 117 1.14 -26.87 32.26
C PRO A 117 1.34 -25.92 33.45
N GLU A 118 0.87 -26.36 34.62
CA GLU A 118 0.78 -25.62 35.89
C GLU A 118 1.97 -24.69 36.20
N LYS A 119 1.66 -23.55 36.80
CA LYS A 119 2.69 -22.62 37.30
C LYS A 119 3.52 -23.33 38.39
N PRO A 120 4.82 -23.00 38.53
CA PRO A 120 5.62 -23.52 39.63
C PRO A 120 4.99 -23.18 40.98
N VAL A 121 5.10 -24.09 41.95
CA VAL A 121 4.53 -23.96 43.31
C VAL A 121 4.97 -22.67 44.02
N SER A 122 6.16 -22.15 43.70
CA SER A 122 6.70 -20.93 44.27
C SER A 122 5.99 -19.64 43.80
N LEU A 123 5.15 -19.73 42.78
CA LEU A 123 4.33 -18.61 42.32
C LEU A 123 2.95 -18.55 43.00
N THR A 124 2.65 -19.44 43.95
CA THR A 124 1.44 -19.32 44.77
C THR A 124 1.57 -18.16 45.76
N LYS A 125 0.44 -17.55 46.11
CA LYS A 125 0.39 -16.42 47.05
C LYS A 125 0.94 -16.81 48.44
N GLU A 126 0.55 -17.98 48.94
CA GLU A 126 1.00 -18.51 50.23
C GLU A 126 2.53 -18.67 50.28
N TRP A 127 3.13 -19.20 49.21
CA TRP A 127 4.59 -19.34 49.14
C TRP A 127 5.30 -17.99 49.08
N GLN A 128 4.73 -17.01 48.38
CA GLN A 128 5.28 -15.65 48.30
C GLN A 128 5.19 -14.93 49.65
N GLU A 129 4.10 -15.11 50.39
CA GLU A 129 3.92 -14.57 51.74
C GLU A 129 4.88 -15.23 52.74
N ALA A 130 5.00 -16.56 52.72
CA ALA A 130 5.99 -17.27 53.53
C ALA A 130 7.43 -16.85 53.20
N THR A 131 7.71 -16.56 51.93
CA THR A 131 9.00 -16.01 51.51
C THR A 131 9.22 -14.61 52.11
N ASN A 132 8.22 -13.74 52.07
CA ASN A 132 8.30 -12.43 52.72
C ASN A 132 8.57 -12.54 54.23
N GLU A 133 7.86 -13.43 54.94
CA GLU A 133 8.08 -13.66 56.37
C GLU A 133 9.51 -14.12 56.67
N LYS A 134 10.03 -15.06 55.88
CA LYS A 134 11.41 -15.52 56.01
C LYS A 134 12.42 -14.40 55.77
N LEU A 135 12.19 -13.55 54.77
CA LEU A 135 13.07 -12.41 54.47
C LEU A 135 13.05 -11.36 55.58
N LEU A 136 11.88 -11.13 56.19
CA LEU A 136 11.75 -10.28 57.37
C LEU A 136 12.52 -10.85 58.57
N GLN A 137 12.37 -12.16 58.84
CA GLN A 137 13.11 -12.85 59.92
C GLN A 137 14.63 -12.78 59.72
N GLN A 138 15.08 -12.86 58.47
CA GLN A 138 16.50 -12.78 58.10
C GLN A 138 17.01 -11.34 57.94
N ASN A 139 16.15 -10.34 58.16
CA ASN A 139 16.46 -8.92 58.00
C ASN A 139 17.13 -8.60 56.64
N ILE A 140 16.55 -9.12 55.56
CA ILE A 140 17.07 -8.94 54.21
C ILE A 140 16.68 -7.56 53.66
N ASN A 141 17.68 -6.83 53.16
CA ASN A 141 17.54 -5.48 52.61
C ASN A 141 16.92 -4.46 53.62
N PRO A 142 17.58 -4.21 54.77
CA PRO A 142 17.07 -3.31 55.82
C PRO A 142 17.01 -1.82 55.44
N ILE A 143 17.67 -1.39 54.37
CA ILE A 143 17.75 0.04 54.01
C ILE A 143 16.63 0.44 53.03
N SER A 144 16.31 -0.42 52.06
CA SER A 144 15.38 -0.10 50.96
C SER A 144 14.36 -1.20 50.65
N GLY A 145 14.48 -2.37 51.30
CA GLY A 145 13.68 -3.55 51.00
C GLY A 145 12.59 -3.80 52.02
N ILE A 146 12.06 -5.02 52.00
CA ILE A 146 10.91 -5.42 52.81
C ILE A 146 11.14 -5.25 54.32
N SER A 147 12.39 -5.36 54.79
CA SER A 147 12.77 -5.19 56.20
C SER A 147 13.07 -3.74 56.61
N SER A 148 12.94 -2.76 55.71
CA SER A 148 13.25 -1.36 56.04
C SER A 148 12.17 -0.68 56.89
N GLU A 149 12.60 0.20 57.77
CA GLU A 149 11.71 1.04 58.57
C GLU A 149 10.80 1.89 57.67
N GLY A 150 9.49 1.64 57.70
CA GLY A 150 8.51 2.35 56.89
C GLY A 150 8.16 1.73 55.53
N TYR A 151 8.54 0.47 55.28
CA TYR A 151 8.12 -0.26 54.07
C TYR A 151 6.58 -0.41 53.99
N LYS A 152 5.98 0.02 52.87
CA LYS A 152 4.51 0.01 52.62
C LYS A 152 4.07 -0.82 51.40
N GLY A 153 4.94 -1.69 50.89
CA GLY A 153 4.67 -2.52 49.71
C GLY A 153 4.16 -3.92 50.03
N LYS A 154 3.76 -4.68 48.99
CA LYS A 154 3.36 -6.10 49.11
C LYS A 154 4.55 -7.09 49.16
N GLY A 155 5.78 -6.59 49.20
CA GLY A 155 6.98 -7.43 49.14
C GLY A 155 7.11 -8.13 47.79
N TYR A 156 7.43 -9.41 47.83
CA TYR A 156 7.62 -10.26 46.65
C TYR A 156 6.30 -10.93 46.16
N VAL A 157 5.15 -10.53 46.71
CA VAL A 157 3.85 -11.06 46.29
C VAL A 157 3.45 -10.44 44.96
N THR A 158 3.41 -11.28 43.92
CA THR A 158 3.14 -10.90 42.53
C THR A 158 1.71 -11.27 42.10
N GLU A 159 1.12 -12.29 42.73
CA GLU A 159 -0.28 -12.66 42.47
C GLU A 159 -1.23 -11.61 43.09
N LYS A 160 -2.29 -11.25 42.35
CA LYS A 160 -3.27 -10.21 42.74
C LYS A 160 -4.38 -10.75 43.61
#